data_AF-A0A183BD37-F1
#
_entry.id   AF-A0A183BD37-F1
#
_cell.length_a   1.000
_cell.length_b   1.000
_cell.length_c   1.000
_cell.angle_alpha   90.00
_cell.angle_beta   90.00
_cell.angle_gamma   90.00
#
_symmetry.space_group_name_H-M   'P 1'
#
loop_
_entity.id
_entity.type
_entity.pdbx_description
1 polymer ?
#
loop_
_entity_poly.entity_id
_entity_poly.type
_entity_poly.pdbx_seq_one_letter_code
_entity_poly.pdbx_strand_id
1 'polypeptide(L)'
;MFNVSFTLQRLHASSFTSAEIEKCVGQADILDEFCDGRRGKRQSKSLCLKTNMKGETPLHVAAISGDMDHVIKLVEVLAHPVNVTDGAGWLPIHEAAFHDRTEVAVYLLDHGARLDDPGCPLDASTPLFEAIHNGSLATALVLVQRGANLWHR
;
A
#
# COMPACT_ATOMS: atom_id res chain seq x y z
N MET A 1 -31.06 2.83 -18.78
CA MET A 1 -31.00 4.07 -17.95
C MET A 1 -30.05 3.79 -16.80
N PHE A 2 -28.74 3.97 -17.01
CA PHE A 2 -27.77 3.89 -15.93
C PHE A 2 -27.51 5.31 -15.44
N ASN A 3 -27.96 5.58 -14.22
CA ASN A 3 -27.89 6.87 -13.58
C ASN A 3 -26.49 7.00 -12.97
N VAL A 4 -25.55 7.56 -13.74
CA VAL A 4 -24.26 8.04 -13.23
C VAL A 4 -24.49 9.41 -12.63
N SER A 5 -24.78 9.44 -11.33
CA SER A 5 -24.83 10.67 -10.54
C SER A 5 -24.62 10.33 -9.07
N PHE A 6 -23.37 10.36 -8.63
CA PHE A 6 -23.03 10.89 -7.31
C PHE A 6 -21.57 11.35 -7.29
N THR A 7 -21.26 12.35 -8.12
CA THR A 7 -20.18 13.27 -7.78
C THR A 7 -20.70 14.22 -6.71
N LEU A 8 -20.07 14.17 -5.52
CA LEU A 8 -19.66 15.30 -4.66
C LEU A 8 -19.85 14.99 -3.17
N GLN A 9 -18.75 14.63 -2.50
CA GLN A 9 -18.27 15.49 -1.42
C GLN A 9 -16.75 15.34 -1.23
N ARG A 10 -16.05 16.28 -1.88
CA ARG A 10 -14.75 16.85 -1.50
C ARG A 10 -14.79 17.19 0.00
N LEU A 11 -13.79 16.77 0.79
CA LEU A 11 -13.13 17.56 1.85
C LEU A 11 -12.10 16.72 2.63
N HIS A 12 -10.91 17.31 2.76
CA HIS A 12 -9.74 16.87 3.53
C HIS A 12 -9.04 15.59 3.07
N ALA A 13 -8.19 15.76 2.05
CA ALA A 13 -6.83 15.25 2.21
C ALA A 13 -6.27 15.90 3.48
N SER A 14 -6.43 15.24 4.62
CA SER A 14 -5.51 15.41 5.74
C SER A 14 -4.15 14.95 5.21
N SER A 15 -3.43 15.89 4.62
CA SER A 15 -2.04 15.74 4.25
C SER A 15 -1.30 15.31 5.51
N PHE A 16 -0.98 14.02 5.60
CA PHE A 16 -0.04 13.54 6.59
C PHE A 16 1.26 14.28 6.36
N THR A 17 1.72 14.99 7.38
CA THR A 17 2.98 15.72 7.32
C THR A 17 4.13 14.74 7.52
N SER A 18 5.32 14.99 6.96
CA SER A 18 6.47 14.05 7.14
C SER A 18 6.78 13.78 8.62
N ALA A 19 6.40 14.69 9.52
CA ALA A 19 6.50 14.53 10.97
C ALA A 19 5.69 13.35 11.54
N GLU A 20 4.56 12.99 10.95
CA GLU A 20 3.76 11.85 11.41
C GLU A 20 4.36 10.51 10.94
N ILE A 21 5.02 10.51 9.78
CA ILE A 21 5.82 9.38 9.29
C ILE A 21 7.05 9.19 10.19
N GLU A 22 7.75 10.27 10.54
CA GLU A 22 8.90 10.23 11.46
C GLU A 22 8.52 9.76 12.87
N LYS A 23 7.33 10.13 13.37
CA LYS A 23 6.82 9.65 14.67
C LYS A 23 6.64 8.13 14.71
N CYS A 24 6.28 7.51 13.59
CA CYS A 24 6.17 6.06 13.46
C CYS A 24 7.54 5.37 13.36
N VAL A 25 8.55 6.06 12.83
CA VAL A 25 9.94 5.57 12.75
C VAL A 25 10.65 5.69 14.11
N GLY A 26 10.49 6.83 14.81
CA GLY A 26 11.15 7.09 16.10
C GLY A 26 10.67 6.25 17.28
N GLN A 27 9.55 5.53 17.16
CA GLN A 27 9.13 4.53 18.17
C GLN A 27 9.86 3.19 18.03
N ALA A 28 10.56 2.93 16.92
CA ALA A 28 11.36 1.72 16.74
C ALA A 28 12.69 1.76 17.53
N ASP A 29 13.12 2.94 17.98
CA ASP A 29 14.38 3.13 18.72
C ASP A 29 14.28 2.75 20.21
N ILE A 30 13.08 2.40 20.71
CA ILE A 30 12.88 1.87 22.07
C ILE A 30 12.79 0.35 21.99
N LEU A 31 13.92 -0.29 21.72
CA LEU A 31 14.11 -1.71 22.00
C LEU A 31 14.63 -1.84 23.43
N ASP A 32 13.74 -2.13 24.37
CA ASP A 32 14.07 -3.10 25.41
C ASP A 32 12.80 -3.68 26.09
N GLU A 33 12.90 -4.99 26.34
CA GLU A 33 12.07 -5.80 27.25
C GLU A 33 10.61 -6.12 26.85
N PHE A 34 10.42 -7.24 26.13
CA PHE A 34 9.87 -8.51 26.64
C PHE A 34 9.54 -9.43 25.46
N CYS A 35 10.40 -10.43 25.22
CA CYS A 35 10.04 -11.60 24.40
C CYS A 35 10.41 -12.85 25.20
N ASP A 36 9.45 -13.32 26.01
CA ASP A 36 9.58 -14.58 26.71
C ASP A 36 9.23 -15.75 25.78
N GLY A 37 10.18 -16.70 25.69
CA GLY A 37 9.99 -18.13 25.47
C GLY A 37 9.11 -18.63 24.32
N ARG A 38 9.74 -19.01 23.20
CA ARG A 38 9.91 -20.43 22.71
C ARG A 38 10.02 -20.53 21.18
N ARG A 39 11.19 -21.04 20.76
CA ARG A 39 11.51 -21.91 19.60
C ARG A 39 10.90 -21.63 18.21
N GLY A 40 11.80 -21.33 17.27
CA GLY A 40 11.94 -22.13 16.04
C GLY A 40 11.83 -21.40 14.70
N LYS A 41 12.94 -21.47 13.95
CA LYS A 41 13.17 -21.04 12.56
C LYS A 41 13.47 -19.54 12.39
N ARG A 42 14.57 -19.28 11.68
CA ARG A 42 15.02 -17.97 11.19
C ARG A 42 13.91 -17.34 10.35
N GLN A 43 12.93 -16.71 10.98
CA GLN A 43 12.08 -15.78 10.28
C GLN A 43 12.93 -14.54 10.10
N SER A 44 13.14 -14.16 8.83
CA SER A 44 13.47 -12.78 8.50
C SER A 44 12.54 -11.93 9.34
N LYS A 45 13.07 -11.22 10.34
CA LYS A 45 12.24 -10.51 11.32
C LYS A 45 11.48 -9.47 10.52
N SER A 46 10.27 -9.79 10.11
CA SER A 46 9.31 -8.81 9.62
C SER A 46 9.18 -7.82 10.77
N LEU A 47 9.81 -6.65 10.62
CA LEU A 47 9.59 -5.54 11.51
C LEU A 47 8.12 -5.17 11.28
N CYS A 48 7.24 -5.65 12.16
CA CYS A 48 5.84 -5.27 12.17
C CYS A 48 5.78 -3.81 12.63
N LEU A 49 5.96 -2.91 11.66
CA LEU A 49 5.79 -1.48 11.86
C LEU A 49 4.34 -1.23 12.29
N LYS A 50 4.15 -0.34 13.26
CA LYS A 50 2.84 -0.08 13.84
C LYS A 50 1.90 0.51 12.79
N THR A 51 0.72 -0.08 12.66
CA THR A 51 -0.33 0.40 11.75
C THR A 51 -1.10 1.56 12.38
N ASN A 52 -1.71 2.41 11.54
CA ASN A 52 -2.60 3.47 12.01
C ASN A 52 -4.01 2.94 12.32
N MET A 53 -4.96 3.83 12.64
CA MET A 53 -6.34 3.46 12.98
C MET A 53 -7.12 2.80 11.83
N LYS A 54 -6.65 2.96 10.59
CA LYS A 54 -7.21 2.30 9.40
C LYS A 54 -6.51 0.98 9.07
N GLY A 55 -5.52 0.57 9.85
CA GLY A 55 -4.72 -0.61 9.57
C GLY A 55 -3.64 -0.39 8.50
N GLU A 56 -3.46 0.83 8.00
CA GLU A 56 -2.43 1.16 7.01
C GLU A 56 -1.04 1.00 7.65
N THR A 57 -0.15 0.27 6.98
CA THR A 57 1.28 0.24 7.31
C THR A 57 1.97 1.51 6.79
N PRO A 58 3.19 1.85 7.26
CA PRO A 58 3.93 2.98 6.70
C PRO A 58 4.14 2.91 5.18
N LEU A 59 4.18 1.71 4.59
CA LEU A 59 4.29 1.53 3.15
C LEU A 59 3.01 1.88 2.40
N HIS A 60 1.82 1.64 2.99
CA HIS A 60 0.57 2.15 2.44
C HIS A 60 0.57 3.68 2.41
N VAL A 61 0.95 4.31 3.52
CA VAL A 61 1.00 5.78 3.62
C VAL A 61 1.98 6.37 2.60
N ALA A 62 3.17 5.77 2.44
CA ALA A 62 4.14 6.20 1.43
C ALA A 62 3.62 5.99 -0.01
N ALA A 63 2.86 4.92 -0.25
CA ALA A 63 2.23 4.66 -1.53
C ALA A 63 1.08 5.63 -1.85
N ILE A 64 0.32 6.08 -0.85
CA ILE A 64 -0.70 7.12 -1.01
C ILE A 64 -0.05 8.48 -1.34
N SER A 65 1.00 8.84 -0.60
CA SER A 65 1.70 10.12 -0.78
C SER A 65 2.52 10.18 -2.07
N GLY A 66 2.97 9.02 -2.59
CA GLY A 66 3.90 8.95 -3.71
C GLY A 66 5.35 9.22 -3.29
N ASP A 67 5.68 9.05 -2.01
CA ASP A 67 7.01 9.33 -1.46
C ASP A 67 7.97 8.17 -1.73
N MET A 68 8.67 8.25 -2.86
CA MET A 68 9.62 7.23 -3.32
C MET A 68 10.77 6.99 -2.34
N ASP A 69 11.28 8.03 -1.68
CA ASP A 69 12.40 7.89 -0.75
C ASP A 69 12.00 7.03 0.45
N HIS A 70 10.79 7.23 0.98
CA HIS A 70 10.26 6.40 2.04
C HIS A 70 9.91 4.98 1.58
N VAL A 71 9.34 4.82 0.37
CA VAL A 71 9.09 3.48 -0.19
C VAL A 71 10.40 2.68 -0.26
N ILE A 72 11.46 3.26 -0.83
CA ILE A 72 12.77 2.62 -0.95
C ILE A 72 13.34 2.29 0.43
N LYS A 73 13.33 3.25 1.36
CA LYS A 73 13.83 3.02 2.72
C LYS A 73 13.07 1.91 3.45
N LEU A 74 11.75 1.85 3.31
CA LEU A 74 10.93 0.81 3.94
C LEU A 74 11.23 -0.58 3.36
N VAL A 75 11.33 -0.69 2.03
CA VAL A 75 11.52 -1.97 1.32
C VAL A 75 12.96 -2.47 1.42
N GLU A 76 13.96 -1.64 1.17
CA GLU A 76 15.37 -2.06 1.09
C GLU A 76 16.07 -2.03 2.45
N VAL A 77 15.86 -0.98 3.25
CA VAL A 77 16.60 -0.80 4.51
C VAL A 77 15.91 -1.53 5.66
N LEU A 78 14.58 -1.43 5.74
CA LEU A 78 13.80 -2.04 6.82
C LEU A 78 13.21 -3.41 6.44
N ALA A 79 13.46 -3.88 5.21
CA ALA A 79 12.96 -5.17 4.70
C ALA A 79 11.45 -5.36 4.93
N HIS A 80 10.67 -4.29 4.83
CA HIS A 80 9.23 -4.34 5.05
C HIS A 80 8.56 -5.12 3.90
N PRO A 81 7.58 -6.00 4.17
CA PRO A 81 6.97 -6.80 3.13
C PRO A 81 6.10 -5.93 2.21
N VAL A 82 6.20 -6.14 0.90
CA VAL A 82 5.44 -5.39 -0.11
C VAL A 82 3.97 -5.83 -0.23
N ASN A 83 3.66 -7.07 0.17
CA ASN A 83 2.33 -7.68 0.09
C ASN A 83 1.68 -7.75 1.48
N VAL A 84 1.49 -6.60 2.11
CA VAL A 84 0.78 -6.44 3.39
C VAL A 84 -0.59 -5.85 3.14
N THR A 85 -1.62 -6.36 3.81
CA THR A 85 -2.96 -5.80 3.68
C THR A 85 -3.22 -4.78 4.77
N ASP A 86 -3.87 -3.67 4.43
CA ASP A 86 -4.43 -2.73 5.41
C ASP A 86 -5.75 -3.26 6.03
N GLY A 87 -6.46 -2.40 6.76
CA GLY A 87 -7.75 -2.75 7.36
C GLY A 87 -8.89 -2.92 6.34
N ALA A 88 -8.76 -2.37 5.13
CA ALA A 88 -9.70 -2.58 4.02
C ALA A 88 -9.36 -3.84 3.21
N GLY A 89 -8.22 -4.49 3.47
CA GLY A 89 -7.73 -5.63 2.70
C GLY A 89 -6.93 -5.22 1.47
N TRP A 90 -6.60 -3.94 1.31
CA TRP A 90 -5.81 -3.42 0.20
C TRP A 90 -4.32 -3.59 0.44
N LEU A 91 -3.57 -3.81 -0.64
CA LEU A 91 -2.11 -3.80 -0.63
C LEU A 91 -1.61 -2.38 -0.93
N PRO A 92 -0.33 -2.05 -0.66
CA PRO A 92 0.26 -0.77 -1.04
C PRO A 92 0.16 -0.49 -2.55
N ILE A 93 0.12 -1.53 -3.39
CA ILE A 93 -0.07 -1.36 -4.84
C ILE A 93 -1.50 -0.94 -5.21
N HIS A 94 -2.53 -1.33 -4.45
CA HIS A 94 -3.89 -0.82 -4.62
C HIS A 94 -3.94 0.68 -4.37
N GLU A 95 -3.30 1.14 -3.29
CA GLU A 95 -3.20 2.57 -2.97
C GLU A 95 -2.45 3.36 -4.03
N ALA A 96 -1.29 2.85 -4.49
CA ALA A 96 -0.54 3.47 -5.57
C ALA A 96 -1.36 3.56 -6.87
N ALA A 97 -2.11 2.51 -7.19
CA ALA A 97 -2.97 2.45 -8.36
C ALA A 97 -4.16 3.43 -8.25
N PHE A 98 -4.83 3.45 -7.10
CA PHE A 98 -5.91 4.38 -6.82
C PHE A 98 -5.45 5.84 -6.89
N HIS A 99 -4.28 6.18 -6.35
CA HIS A 99 -3.77 7.57 -6.29
C HIS A 99 -2.88 8.00 -7.48
N ASP A 100 -2.79 7.20 -8.54
CA ASP A 100 -1.96 7.42 -9.72
C ASP A 100 -0.46 7.61 -9.43
N ARG A 101 0.07 6.85 -8.46
CA ARG A 101 1.50 6.87 -8.10
C ARG A 101 2.27 5.88 -8.96
N THR A 102 2.43 6.22 -10.22
CA THR A 102 3.03 5.32 -11.23
C THR A 102 4.42 4.83 -10.85
N GLU A 103 5.31 5.69 -10.37
CA GLU A 103 6.67 5.32 -9.99
C GLU A 103 6.70 4.34 -8.81
N VAL A 104 5.85 4.57 -7.80
CA VAL A 104 5.70 3.65 -6.67
C VAL A 104 5.15 2.31 -7.14
N ALA A 105 4.12 2.30 -7.99
CA ALA A 105 3.54 1.07 -8.51
C ALA A 105 4.58 0.24 -9.30
N VAL A 106 5.37 0.88 -10.16
CA VAL A 106 6.48 0.23 -10.89
C VAL A 106 7.47 -0.39 -9.89
N TYR A 107 7.91 0.38 -8.90
CA TYR A 107 8.89 -0.09 -7.92
C TYR A 107 8.36 -1.27 -7.10
N LEU A 108 7.11 -1.19 -6.62
CA LEU A 108 6.47 -2.27 -5.87
C LEU A 108 6.38 -3.55 -6.70
N LEU A 109 6.03 -3.46 -7.99
CA LEU A 109 5.99 -4.61 -8.90
C LEU A 109 7.37 -5.24 -9.11
N ASP A 110 8.41 -4.42 -9.25
CA ASP A 110 9.79 -4.91 -9.37
C ASP A 110 10.25 -5.64 -8.10
N HIS A 111 9.63 -5.34 -6.95
CA HIS A 111 9.88 -5.99 -5.67
C HIS A 111 8.86 -7.10 -5.32
N GLY A 112 8.08 -7.55 -6.30
CA GLY A 112 7.20 -8.72 -6.16
C GLY A 112 5.83 -8.41 -5.55
N ALA A 113 5.33 -7.18 -5.70
CA ALA A 113 3.94 -6.88 -5.39
C ALA A 113 2.98 -7.70 -6.26
N ARG A 114 1.88 -8.16 -5.67
CA ARG A 114 0.88 -8.97 -6.36
C ARG A 114 0.05 -8.08 -7.29
N LEU A 115 0.23 -8.27 -8.59
CA LEU A 115 -0.38 -7.47 -9.64
C LEU A 115 -1.92 -7.59 -9.70
N ASP A 116 -2.44 -8.79 -9.50
CA ASP A 116 -3.87 -9.12 -9.62
C ASP A 116 -4.47 -9.54 -8.27
N ASP A 117 -3.97 -8.98 -7.17
CA ASP A 117 -4.54 -9.27 -5.85
C ASP A 117 -5.96 -8.69 -5.77
N PRO A 118 -6.99 -9.48 -5.37
CA PRO A 118 -8.36 -9.01 -5.32
C PRO A 118 -8.64 -8.07 -4.13
N GLY A 119 -7.66 -7.75 -3.30
CA GLY A 119 -7.84 -6.86 -2.16
C GLY A 119 -8.92 -7.37 -1.19
N CYS A 120 -9.93 -6.54 -0.92
CA CYS A 120 -11.03 -6.88 -0.04
C CYS A 120 -11.86 -8.07 -0.58
N PRO A 121 -12.15 -9.12 0.20
CA PRO A 121 -12.97 -10.25 -0.26
C PRO A 121 -14.42 -9.89 -0.67
N LEU A 122 -14.93 -8.75 -0.22
CA LEU A 122 -16.32 -8.32 -0.49
C LEU A 122 -16.45 -7.65 -1.86
N ASP A 123 -15.46 -6.86 -2.25
CA ASP A 123 -15.47 -6.09 -3.50
C ASP A 123 -14.58 -6.74 -4.58
N ALA A 124 -13.59 -7.54 -4.15
CA ALA A 124 -12.62 -8.25 -4.96
C ALA A 124 -11.80 -7.37 -5.93
N SER A 125 -11.66 -6.07 -5.62
CA SER A 125 -11.04 -5.08 -6.50
C SER A 125 -9.53 -5.27 -6.68
N THR A 126 -9.14 -5.45 -7.94
CA THR A 126 -7.73 -5.52 -8.34
C THR A 126 -7.11 -4.12 -8.42
N PRO A 127 -5.77 -3.98 -8.30
CA PRO A 127 -5.11 -2.69 -8.49
C PRO A 127 -5.47 -2.02 -9.82
N LEU A 128 -5.62 -2.82 -10.90
CA LEU A 128 -6.04 -2.29 -12.20
C LEU A 128 -7.48 -1.75 -12.16
N PHE A 129 -8.41 -2.45 -11.51
CA PHE A 129 -9.78 -1.98 -11.37
C PHE A 129 -9.83 -0.64 -10.65
N GLU A 130 -9.10 -0.50 -9.54
CA GLU A 130 -9.06 0.75 -8.77
C GLU A 130 -8.44 1.91 -9.57
N ALA A 131 -7.37 1.65 -10.32
CA ALA A 131 -6.77 2.66 -11.20
C ALA A 131 -7.77 3.16 -12.25
N ILE A 132 -8.54 2.25 -12.86
CA ILE A 132 -9.54 2.61 -13.86
C ILE A 132 -10.71 3.35 -13.20
N HIS A 133 -11.19 2.87 -12.05
CA HIS A 133 -12.30 3.47 -11.30
C HIS A 133 -12.02 4.92 -10.92
N ASN A 134 -10.80 5.21 -10.47
CA ASN A 134 -10.39 6.56 -10.05
C ASN A 134 -9.84 7.43 -11.21
N GLY A 135 -9.70 6.88 -12.41
CA GLY A 135 -9.15 7.61 -13.57
C GLY A 135 -7.63 7.78 -13.56
N SER A 136 -6.91 6.95 -12.81
CA SER A 136 -5.44 6.91 -12.69
C SER A 136 -4.81 6.27 -13.94
N LEU A 137 -4.89 6.98 -15.06
CA LEU A 137 -4.56 6.46 -16.38
C LEU A 137 -3.10 6.04 -16.51
N ALA A 138 -2.15 6.80 -15.96
CA ALA A 138 -0.73 6.51 -16.10
C ALA A 138 -0.39 5.18 -15.42
N THR A 139 -0.91 4.98 -14.21
CA THR A 139 -0.70 3.75 -13.46
C THR A 139 -1.47 2.57 -14.05
N ALA A 140 -2.71 2.77 -14.51
CA ALA A 140 -3.47 1.74 -15.23
C ALA A 140 -2.72 1.23 -16.47
N LEU A 141 -2.12 2.12 -17.26
CA LEU A 141 -1.33 1.74 -18.44
C LEU A 141 -0.12 0.88 -18.06
N VAL A 142 0.59 1.25 -16.99
CA VAL A 142 1.71 0.45 -16.48
C VAL A 142 1.24 -0.94 -16.03
N LEU A 143 0.13 -1.03 -15.29
CA LEU A 143 -0.40 -2.31 -14.84
C LEU A 143 -0.76 -3.22 -16.03
N VAL A 144 -1.40 -2.69 -17.06
CA VAL A 144 -1.71 -3.43 -18.30
C VAL A 144 -0.43 -3.86 -19.03
N GLN A 145 0.57 -2.99 -19.12
CA GLN A 145 1.88 -3.32 -19.73
C GLN A 145 2.61 -4.43 -18.96
N ARG A 146 2.41 -4.50 -17.64
CA ARG A 146 2.95 -5.54 -16.75
C ARG A 146 2.14 -6.83 -16.78
N GLY A 147 1.07 -6.89 -17.58
CA GLY A 147 0.26 -8.10 -17.80
C GLY A 147 -0.89 -8.28 -16.81
N ALA A 148 -1.40 -7.19 -16.21
CA ALA A 148 -2.54 -7.25 -15.31
C ALA A 148 -3.76 -7.83 -16.03
N ASN A 149 -4.53 -8.64 -15.31
CA ASN A 149 -5.73 -9.24 -15.84
C ASN A 149 -6.81 -8.18 -16.07
N LEU A 150 -7.26 -8.05 -17.31
CA LEU A 150 -8.32 -7.12 -17.70
C LEU A 150 -9.71 -7.56 -17.20
N TRP A 151 -9.86 -8.83 -16.82
CA TRP A 151 -11.13 -9.38 -16.35
C TRP A 151 -11.14 -9.49 -14.83
N HIS A 152 -11.96 -8.66 -14.21
CA HIS A 152 -12.45 -8.84 -12.85
C HIS A 152 -13.62 -9.83 -12.85
N ARG A 153 -13.65 -10.77 -11.90
CA ARG A 153 -14.76 -11.74 -11.76
C ARG A 153 -15.81 -11.28 -10.77
#